data_AF-A0A925QYR6-F1
#
_entry.id   AF-A0A925QYR6-F1
#
_cell.length_a   1.000
_cell.length_b   1.000
_cell.length_c   1.000
_cell.angle_alpha   90.00
_cell.angle_beta   90.00
_cell.angle_gamma   90.00
#
_symmetry.space_group_name_H-M   'P 1'
#
loop_
_entity.id
_entity.type
_entity.pdbx_description
1 polymer ?
#
loop_
_entity_poly.entity_id
_entity_poly.type
_entity_poly.pdbx_seq_one_letter_code
_entity_poly.pdbx_strand_id
1 'polypeptide(L)'
;MSEKHIVKRSLSERRQGATDWEQVRKLDDAAIDRAIATDPDAAPAVTDDWFEGAKVVMPEPKVPISIRIDREVLDWFKDQGPAYQSRMNAVLKAYMSSRKAG
;
A
#
# COMPACT_ATOMS: atom_id res chain seq x y z
N MET A 1 -28.68 -2.56 4.15
CA MET A 1 -28.28 -2.12 5.51
C MET A 1 -26.77 -1.94 5.47
N SER A 2 -26.27 -0.71 5.55
CA SER A 2 -24.84 -0.40 5.42
C SER A 2 -24.31 0.04 6.78
N GLU A 3 -23.60 -0.85 7.46
CA GLU A 3 -22.83 -0.50 8.65
C GLU A 3 -21.59 0.28 8.22
N LYS A 4 -21.45 1.50 8.75
CA LYS A 4 -20.35 2.41 8.45
C LYS A 4 -19.08 1.90 9.14
N HIS A 5 -18.20 1.20 8.41
CA HIS A 5 -16.93 0.67 8.93
C HIS A 5 -15.81 1.72 9.17
N ILE A 6 -16.05 3.02 8.95
CA ILE A 6 -15.01 4.05 9.08
C ILE A 6 -15.35 5.01 10.22
N VAL A 7 -14.55 4.93 11.29
CA VAL A 7 -14.58 5.87 12.42
C VAL A 7 -13.63 7.03 12.12
N LYS A 8 -14.17 8.23 11.94
CA LYS A 8 -13.37 9.46 11.87
C LYS A 8 -13.03 9.91 13.29
N ARG A 9 -11.77 10.23 13.54
CA ARG A 9 -11.30 10.82 14.81
C ARG A 9 -10.49 12.07 14.54
N SER A 10 -10.64 13.06 15.40
CA SER A 10 -9.79 14.25 15.40
C SER A 10 -8.50 14.01 16.18
N LEU A 11 -7.46 14.82 15.90
CA LEU A 11 -6.18 14.77 16.63
C LEU A 11 -6.36 15.00 18.15
N SER A 12 -7.34 15.82 18.54
CA SER A 12 -7.71 16.09 19.93
C SER A 12 -8.36 14.89 20.64
N GLU A 13 -8.94 13.95 19.89
CA GLU A 13 -9.59 12.74 20.42
C GLU A 13 -8.68 11.50 20.32
N ARG A 14 -7.39 11.72 20.04
CA ARG A 14 -6.42 10.63 19.92
C ARG A 14 -6.20 10.02 21.30
N ARG A 15 -6.42 8.70 21.42
CA ARG A 15 -6.09 7.97 22.64
C ARG A 15 -4.59 8.11 22.90
N GLN A 16 -4.22 8.60 24.08
CA GLN A 16 -2.84 8.55 24.52
C GLN A 16 -2.49 7.07 24.74
N GLY A 17 -1.49 6.58 24.03
CA GLY A 17 -0.99 5.21 24.20
C GLY A 17 -0.26 5.07 25.54
N ALA A 18 -0.12 3.85 26.03
CA ALA A 18 0.65 3.54 27.24
C ALA A 18 2.19 3.59 27.01
N THR A 19 2.63 4.19 25.91
CA THR A 19 4.04 4.24 25.52
C THR A 19 4.78 5.28 26.34
N ASP A 20 5.85 4.85 27.00
CA ASP A 20 6.81 5.74 27.65
C ASP A 20 7.73 6.38 26.59
N TRP A 21 7.38 7.59 26.16
CA TRP A 21 8.15 8.33 25.16
C TRP A 21 9.49 8.86 25.70
N GLU A 22 9.62 9.05 27.01
CA GLU A 22 10.88 9.49 27.62
C GLU A 22 11.91 8.36 27.61
N GLN A 23 11.45 7.12 27.84
CA GLN A 23 12.29 5.94 27.67
C GLN A 23 12.75 5.79 26.21
N VAL A 24 11.84 5.91 25.23
CA VAL A 24 12.17 5.78 23.80
C VAL A 24 13.22 6.80 23.37
N ARG A 25 13.14 8.05 23.85
CA ARG A 25 14.12 9.10 23.52
C ARG A 25 15.52 8.85 24.10
N LYS A 26 15.63 8.01 25.12
CA LYS A 26 16.91 7.68 25.79
C LYS A 26 17.56 6.41 25.24
N LEU A 27 16.88 5.65 24.39
CA LEU A 27 17.49 4.49 23.74
C LEU A 27 18.62 4.94 22.80
N ASP A 28 19.76 4.27 22.92
CA ASP A 28 20.88 4.42 22.00
C ASP A 28 20.78 3.43 20.83
N ASP A 29 21.51 3.71 19.74
CA ASP A 29 21.50 2.89 18.53
C ASP A 29 21.93 1.44 18.84
N ALA A 30 22.90 1.25 19.74
CA ALA A 30 23.37 -0.07 20.12
C ALA A 30 22.30 -0.91 20.84
N ALA A 31 21.44 -0.31 21.66
CA ALA A 31 20.31 -1.00 22.27
C ALA A 31 19.22 -1.32 21.24
N ILE A 32 19.01 -0.44 20.26
CA ILE A 32 18.07 -0.67 19.15
C ILE A 32 18.54 -1.86 18.31
N ASP A 33 19.81 -1.90 17.93
CA ASP A 33 20.38 -3.00 17.13
C ASP A 33 20.27 -4.34 17.85
N ARG A 34 20.53 -4.37 19.17
CA ARG A 34 20.35 -5.58 19.99
C ARG A 34 18.89 -6.03 20.03
N ALA A 35 17.95 -5.08 20.14
CA ALA A 35 16.53 -5.40 20.13
C ALA A 35 16.11 -6.00 18.78
N ILE A 36 16.54 -5.42 17.66
CA ILE A 36 16.30 -5.96 16.31
C ILE A 36 16.89 -7.36 16.16
N ALA A 37 18.13 -7.58 16.61
CA ALA A 37 18.83 -8.86 16.46
C ALA A 37 18.23 -10.00 17.31
N THR A 38 17.50 -9.67 18.37
CA THR A 38 16.91 -10.66 19.30
C THR A 38 15.42 -10.87 19.10
N ASP A 39 14.77 -10.03 18.30
CA ASP A 39 13.34 -10.14 17.99
C ASP A 39 13.10 -11.13 16.83
N PRO A 40 12.40 -12.27 17.06
CA PRO A 40 12.11 -13.24 16.01
C PRO A 40 11.15 -12.72 14.93
N ASP A 41 10.37 -11.67 15.21
CA ASP A 41 9.46 -11.04 14.26
C ASP A 41 10.10 -9.86 13.52
N ALA A 42 11.36 -9.51 13.84
CA ALA A 42 12.06 -8.45 13.15
C ALA A 42 12.28 -8.82 11.68
N ALA A 43 11.86 -7.92 10.79
CA ALA A 43 12.19 -8.03 9.38
C ALA A 43 13.72 -7.94 9.19
N PRO A 44 14.28 -8.63 8.19
CA PRO A 44 15.69 -8.47 7.84
C PRO A 44 16.04 -6.99 7.64
N ALA A 45 17.20 -6.58 8.15
CA ALA A 45 17.70 -5.23 7.94
C ALA A 45 17.78 -4.91 6.45
N VAL A 46 17.30 -3.74 6.05
CA VAL A 46 17.42 -3.25 4.68
C VAL A 46 18.85 -2.72 4.51
N THR A 47 19.73 -3.56 3.97
CA THR A 47 21.16 -3.26 3.80
C THR A 47 21.46 -2.51 2.51
N ASP A 48 22.66 -1.96 2.38
CA ASP A 48 23.12 -1.33 1.14
C ASP A 48 23.09 -2.31 -0.04
N ASP A 49 23.51 -3.57 0.16
CA ASP A 49 23.41 -4.64 -0.84
C ASP A 49 21.97 -4.86 -1.35
N TRP A 50 20.97 -4.68 -0.47
CA TRP A 50 19.57 -4.73 -0.87
C TRP A 50 19.21 -3.57 -1.79
N PHE A 51 19.71 -2.36 -1.49
CA PHE A 51 19.50 -1.18 -2.32
C PHE A 51 20.22 -1.23 -3.66
N GLU A 52 21.39 -1.89 -3.76
CA GLU A 52 22.11 -2.06 -5.03
C GLU A 52 21.26 -2.78 -6.10
N GLY A 53 20.47 -3.76 -5.69
CA GLY A 53 19.52 -4.47 -6.56
C GLY A 53 18.12 -3.85 -6.63
N ALA A 54 17.84 -2.84 -5.81
CA ALA A 54 16.50 -2.28 -5.70
C ALA A 54 16.17 -1.40 -6.90
N LYS A 55 15.06 -1.71 -7.58
CA LYS A 55 14.53 -0.86 -8.64
C LYS A 55 13.61 0.19 -8.03
N VAL A 56 14.01 1.46 -8.11
CA VAL A 56 13.10 2.57 -7.79
C VAL A 56 11.97 2.59 -8.82
N VAL A 57 10.74 2.35 -8.37
CA VAL A 57 9.54 2.42 -9.21
C VAL A 57 8.76 3.67 -8.82
N MET A 58 8.88 4.72 -9.62
CA MET A 58 8.01 5.89 -9.49
C MET A 58 6.64 5.54 -10.06
N PRO A 59 5.53 5.79 -9.34
CA PRO A 59 4.20 5.55 -9.88
C PRO A 59 3.94 6.56 -11.00
N GLU A 60 3.89 6.10 -12.24
CA GLU A 60 3.46 6.94 -13.35
C GLU A 60 1.96 7.26 -13.22
N PRO A 61 1.57 8.54 -13.35
CA PRO A 61 0.16 8.92 -13.33
C PRO A 61 -0.57 8.28 -14.50
N LYS A 62 -1.80 7.84 -14.26
CA LYS A 62 -2.66 7.32 -15.33
C LYS A 62 -3.05 8.46 -16.26
N VAL A 63 -2.99 8.22 -17.57
CA VAL A 63 -3.45 9.20 -18.55
C VAL A 63 -4.98 9.19 -18.61
N PRO A 64 -5.67 10.31 -18.34
CA PRO A 64 -7.11 10.38 -18.48
C PRO A 64 -7.48 10.40 -19.97
N ILE A 65 -8.23 9.39 -20.41
CA ILE A 65 -8.71 9.28 -21.79
C ILE A 65 -10.23 9.09 -21.80
N SER A 66 -10.87 9.55 -22.88
CA SER A 66 -12.28 9.28 -23.16
C SER A 66 -12.39 8.10 -24.12
N ILE A 67 -13.02 7.01 -23.68
CA ILE A 67 -13.23 5.79 -24.48
C ILE A 67 -14.69 5.38 -24.41
N ARG A 68 -15.18 4.73 -25.47
CA ARG A 68 -16.51 4.11 -25.49
C ARG A 68 -16.37 2.66 -25.04
N ILE A 69 -17.23 2.26 -24.10
CA ILE A 69 -17.31 0.90 -23.54
C ILE A 69 -18.76 0.47 -23.59
N ASP A 70 -19.01 -0.81 -23.88
CA ASP A 70 -20.35 -1.38 -23.86
C ASP A 70 -20.97 -1.25 -22.47
N ARG A 71 -22.28 -0.98 -22.45
CA ARG A 71 -23.01 -0.73 -21.20
C ARG A 71 -22.91 -1.92 -20.24
N GLU A 72 -23.12 -3.13 -20.74
CA GLU A 72 -23.08 -4.35 -19.93
C GLU A 72 -21.71 -4.52 -19.24
N VAL A 73 -20.63 -4.24 -19.97
CA VAL A 73 -19.26 -4.37 -19.44
C VAL A 73 -19.04 -3.34 -18.35
N LEU A 74 -19.44 -2.08 -18.58
CA LEU A 74 -19.30 -1.02 -17.60
C LEU A 74 -20.10 -1.31 -16.32
N ASP A 75 -21.33 -1.80 -16.47
CA ASP A 75 -22.22 -2.11 -15.36
C ASP A 75 -21.67 -3.29 -14.54
N TRP A 76 -21.20 -4.35 -15.20
CA TRP A 76 -20.54 -5.48 -14.55
C TRP A 76 -19.35 -5.06 -13.67
N PHE A 77 -18.50 -4.16 -14.16
CA PHE A 77 -17.35 -3.66 -13.38
C PHE A 77 -17.79 -2.76 -12.21
N LYS A 78 -18.85 -1.96 -12.38
CA LYS A 78 -19.40 -1.11 -11.33
C LYS A 78 -20.04 -1.92 -10.20
N ASP A 79 -20.69 -3.03 -10.53
CA ASP A 79 -21.33 -3.92 -9.56
C ASP A 79 -20.32 -4.58 -8.61
N GLN A 80 -19.05 -4.71 -9.01
CA GLN A 80 -17.96 -5.16 -8.14
C GLN A 80 -17.53 -4.11 -7.10
N GLY A 81 -18.18 -2.95 -7.08
CA GLY A 81 -18.01 -1.92 -6.06
C GLY A 81 -16.95 -0.86 -6.41
N PRO A 82 -16.55 -0.04 -5.42
CA PRO A 82 -15.60 1.05 -5.61
C PRO A 82 -14.31 0.59 -6.30
N ALA A 83 -13.66 1.51 -7.03
CA ALA A 83 -12.45 1.25 -7.83
C ALA A 83 -12.64 0.40 -9.10
N TYR A 84 -13.85 0.38 -9.68
CA TYR A 84 -14.14 -0.31 -10.94
C TYR A 84 -13.16 0.07 -12.09
N GLN A 85 -12.78 1.35 -12.20
CA GLN A 85 -11.80 1.81 -13.19
C GLN A 85 -10.41 1.18 -13.00
N SER A 86 -9.98 0.98 -11.75
CA SER A 86 -8.72 0.30 -11.44
C SER A 86 -8.77 -1.18 -11.85
N ARG A 87 -9.91 -1.85 -11.67
CA ARG A 87 -10.11 -3.24 -12.13
C ARG A 87 -10.10 -3.33 -13.65
N MET A 88 -10.79 -2.44 -14.35
CA MET A 88 -10.74 -2.35 -15.82
C MET A 88 -9.30 -2.19 -16.31
N ASN A 89 -8.53 -1.29 -15.68
CA ASN A 89 -7.13 -1.09 -16.02
C ASN A 89 -6.25 -2.33 -15.76
N ALA A 90 -6.53 -3.10 -14.71
CA ALA A 90 -5.82 -4.36 -14.43
C ALA A 90 -6.06 -5.40 -15.53
N VAL A 91 -7.28 -5.51 -16.05
CA VAL A 91 -7.60 -6.40 -17.18
C VAL A 91 -6.85 -5.96 -18.45
N LEU A 92 -6.82 -4.66 -18.75
CA LEU A 92 -6.05 -4.14 -19.89
C LEU A 92 -4.55 -4.45 -19.76
N LYS A 93 -3.99 -4.32 -18.55
CA LYS A 93 -2.59 -4.69 -18.27
C LYS A 93 -2.34 -6.18 -18.48
N ALA A 94 -3.23 -7.04 -17.98
CA ALA A 94 -3.09 -8.49 -18.14
C ALA A 94 -3.08 -8.89 -19.61
N TYR A 95 -4.01 -8.34 -20.41
CA TYR A 95 -4.06 -8.56 -21.85
C TYR A 95 -2.81 -8.03 -22.58
N MET A 96 -2.32 -6.84 -22.20
CA MET A 96 -1.07 -6.30 -22.75
C MET A 96 0.11 -7.22 -22.43
N SER A 97 0.25 -7.67 -21.19
CA SER A 97 1.35 -8.55 -20.76
C SER A 97 1.31 -9.90 -21.47
N SER A 98 0.13 -10.51 -21.64
CA SER A 98 0.01 -11.80 -22.34
C SER A 98 0.40 -11.69 -23.82
N ARG A 99 0.23 -10.51 -24.44
CA ARG A 99 0.62 -10.25 -25.83
C ARG A 99 2.09 -9.89 -26.01
N LYS A 100 2.74 -9.33 -24.97
CA LYS A 100 4.17 -8.97 -25.00
C LYS A 100 5.10 -10.14 -24.68
N ALA A 101 4.60 -11.15 -23.98
CA ALA A 101 5.38 -12.31 -23.55
C ALA A 101 5.41 -13.46 -24.58
N GLY A 102 4.71 -13.31 -25.73
CA GLY A 102 4.79 -14.21 -26.88
C GLY A 102 5.35 -13.47 -28.09
#